data_AF-A0A3P6NU96-F1
#
_entry.id   AF-A0A3P6NU96-F1
#
_cell.length_a   1.000
_cell.length_b   1.000
_cell.length_c   1.000
_cell.angle_alpha   90.00
_cell.angle_beta   90.00
_cell.angle_gamma   90.00
#
_symmetry.space_group_name_H-M   'P 1'
#
loop_
_entity.id
_entity.type
_entity.pdbx_description
1 polymer ?
#
loop_
_entity_poly.entity_id
_entity_poly.type
_entity_poly.pdbx_seq_one_letter_code
_entity_poly.pdbx_strand_id
1 'polypeptide(L)'
;MAGNCLRFICSTGMSSLMRKSALEEAGGFERFGAFLAEDYFFGVAFAKRFRWFIPVYCRGWRSVISSLPALQNGARPDPKKFRERIC
;
A
#
# COMPACT_ATOMS: atom_id res chain seq x y z
N MET A 1 2.47 -14.34 -6.45
CA MET A 1 3.06 -14.05 -7.78
C MET A 1 2.06 -13.47 -8.79
N ALA A 2 0.83 -13.98 -8.90
CA ALA A 2 -0.20 -13.40 -9.80
C ALA A 2 -0.43 -11.89 -9.59
N GLY A 3 -0.33 -11.40 -8.36
CA GLY A 3 -0.42 -9.95 -8.07
C GLY A 3 0.67 -9.09 -8.70
N ASN A 4 1.88 -9.62 -8.91
CA ASN A 4 2.95 -8.90 -9.62
C ASN A 4 2.66 -8.84 -11.13
N CYS A 5 2.13 -9.94 -11.69
CA CYS A 5 1.75 -10.03 -13.10
C CYS A 5 0.57 -9.09 -13.43
N LEU A 6 -0.44 -9.07 -12.55
CA LEU A 6 -1.65 -8.25 -12.69
C LEU A 6 -1.47 -6.81 -12.18
N ARG A 7 -0.28 -6.49 -11.63
CA ARG A 7 0.07 -5.18 -11.04
C ARG A 7 -0.94 -4.71 -10.00
N PHE A 8 -1.39 -5.63 -9.14
CA PHE A 8 -2.25 -5.26 -8.03
C PHE A 8 -1.53 -4.34 -7.04
N ILE A 9 -2.28 -3.38 -6.52
CA ILE A 9 -1.82 -2.52 -5.43
C ILE A 9 -2.03 -3.28 -4.13
N CYS A 10 -0.96 -3.86 -3.62
CA CYS A 10 -0.93 -4.57 -2.34
C CYS A 10 0.07 -3.86 -1.42
N SER A 11 -0.28 -2.64 -1.02
CA SER A 11 0.50 -1.88 -0.06
C SER A 11 -0.13 -2.11 1.30
N THR A 12 0.51 -2.94 2.12
CA THR A 12 0.05 -3.26 3.47
C THR A 12 0.95 -2.57 4.49
N GLY A 13 0.38 -1.98 5.54
CA GLY A 13 1.12 -1.21 6.54
C GLY A 13 2.13 -2.04 7.34
N MET A 14 2.00 -3.37 7.35
CA MET A 14 2.98 -4.29 7.92
C MET A 14 3.71 -5.06 6.84
N SER A 15 5.01 -5.30 7.11
CA SER A 15 5.87 -6.16 6.31
C SER A 15 6.03 -5.73 4.85
N SER A 16 5.89 -4.42 4.61
CA SER A 16 6.13 -3.77 3.32
C SER A 16 7.31 -2.81 3.43
N LEU A 17 8.08 -2.69 2.35
CA LEU A 17 9.14 -1.71 2.21
C LEU A 17 8.78 -0.71 1.13
N MET A 18 9.04 0.57 1.40
CA MET A 18 8.75 1.68 0.50
C MET A 18 10.01 2.52 0.32
N ARG A 19 10.22 3.03 -0.89
CA ARG A 19 11.30 3.99 -1.11
C ARG A 19 10.90 5.33 -0.52
N LYS A 20 11.76 5.91 0.32
CA LYS A 20 11.54 7.24 0.91
C LYS A 20 11.24 8.29 -0.16
N SER A 21 12.02 8.33 -1.24
CA SER A 21 11.80 9.29 -2.33
C SER A 21 10.39 9.20 -2.94
N ALA A 22 9.86 7.99 -3.11
CA ALA A 22 8.50 7.79 -3.62
C ALA A 22 7.43 8.37 -2.69
N LEU A 23 7.66 8.28 -1.39
CA LEU A 23 6.75 8.81 -0.37
C LEU A 23 6.83 10.34 -0.27
N GLU A 24 8.04 10.91 -0.25
CA GLU A 24 8.24 12.36 -0.25
C GLU A 24 7.61 12.99 -1.51
N GLU A 25 7.82 12.39 -2.69
CA GLU A 25 7.22 12.82 -3.96
C GLU A 25 5.69 12.74 -3.96
N ALA A 26 5.10 11.89 -3.11
CA ALA A 26 3.66 11.75 -2.93
C ALA A 26 3.08 12.74 -1.90
N GLY A 27 3.91 13.52 -1.21
CA GLY A 27 3.50 14.47 -0.16
C GLY A 27 3.67 13.96 1.27
N GLY A 28 4.48 12.92 1.48
CA GLY A 28 4.83 12.42 2.80
C GLY A 28 3.68 11.72 3.52
N PHE A 29 3.92 11.32 4.78
CA PHE A 29 2.92 10.67 5.63
C PHE A 29 1.77 11.60 6.02
N GLU A 30 2.05 12.89 6.25
CA GLU A 30 1.04 13.87 6.69
C GLU A 30 -0.15 13.96 5.75
N ARG A 31 0.09 13.84 4.44
CA ARG A 31 -0.97 13.87 3.42
C ARG A 31 -1.99 12.73 3.58
N PHE A 32 -1.58 11.59 4.12
CA PHE A 32 -2.41 10.39 4.18
C PHE A 32 -2.84 10.03 5.60
N GLY A 33 -2.31 10.67 6.63
CA GLY A 33 -2.61 10.36 8.04
C GLY A 33 -4.06 10.59 8.48
N ALA A 34 -4.87 11.25 7.64
CA ALA A 34 -6.31 11.35 7.87
C ALA A 34 -7.09 10.07 7.48
N PHE A 35 -6.47 9.14 6.75
CA PHE A 35 -7.11 7.92 6.28
C PHE A 35 -6.71 6.72 7.14
N LEU A 36 -7.70 6.00 7.65
CA LEU A 36 -7.47 4.74 8.38
C LEU A 36 -6.74 3.67 7.53
N ALA A 37 -6.90 3.73 6.21
CA ALA A 37 -6.24 2.86 5.23
C ALA A 37 -5.17 3.63 4.42
N GLU A 38 -4.34 4.43 5.11
CA GLU A 38 -3.23 5.22 4.55
C GLU A 38 -2.29 4.40 3.65
N ASP A 39 -2.02 3.15 4.03
CA ASP A 39 -1.14 2.21 3.33
C ASP A 39 -1.63 1.90 1.92
N TYR A 40 -2.93 1.64 1.75
CA TYR A 40 -3.56 1.48 0.45
C TYR A 40 -3.40 2.74 -0.40
N PHE A 41 -3.62 3.92 0.20
CA PHE A 41 -3.50 5.18 -0.51
C PHE A 41 -2.06 5.53 -0.91
N PHE A 42 -1.04 5.08 -0.17
CA PHE A 42 0.35 5.17 -0.63
C PHE A 42 0.56 4.39 -1.92
N GLY A 43 0.14 3.12 -1.95
CA GLY A 43 0.26 2.28 -3.14
C GLY A 43 -0.48 2.86 -4.34
N VAL A 44 -1.65 3.44 -4.08
CA VAL A 44 -2.43 4.19 -5.07
C VAL A 44 -1.68 5.43 -5.54
N ALA A 45 -1.11 6.26 -4.66
CA ALA A 45 -0.37 7.46 -5.05
C ALA A 45 0.90 7.13 -5.86
N PHE A 46 1.61 6.06 -5.47
CA PHE A 46 2.80 5.56 -6.16
C PHE A 46 2.48 5.07 -7.57
N ALA A 47 1.30 4.47 -7.75
CA ALA A 47 0.80 4.01 -9.04
C ALA A 47 0.15 5.13 -9.87
N LYS A 48 -0.62 6.04 -9.25
CA LYS A 48 -1.49 7.06 -9.89
C LYS A 48 -0.75 8.26 -10.49
N ARG A 49 0.58 8.36 -10.36
CA ARG A 49 1.35 9.24 -11.26
C ARG A 49 1.20 8.85 -12.75
N PHE A 50 0.47 7.77 -13.10
CA PHE A 50 -0.06 7.51 -14.44
C PHE A 50 -1.59 7.44 -14.43
N ARG A 51 -2.20 8.35 -15.21
CA ARG A 51 -3.62 8.56 -15.53
C ARG A 51 -4.40 7.23 -15.66
N TRP A 52 -5.62 7.19 -15.11
CA TRP A 52 -6.57 6.06 -15.10
C TRP A 52 -6.94 5.50 -16.50
N PHE A 53 -6.42 6.10 -17.58
CA PHE A 53 -6.81 5.84 -18.97
C PHE A 53 -5.64 5.65 -19.95
N ILE A 54 -4.38 5.57 -19.50
CA ILE A 54 -3.21 5.40 -20.39
C ILE A 54 -2.49 4.07 -20.08
N PRO A 55 -2.16 3.25 -21.10
CA PRO A 55 -1.58 1.93 -20.89
C PRO A 55 -0.16 2.02 -20.34
N VAL A 56 -0.01 1.75 -19.03
CA VAL A 56 0.93 0.81 -18.38
C VAL A 56 2.45 0.99 -18.57
N TYR A 57 2.93 1.91 -19.38
CA TYR A 57 4.36 2.09 -19.63
C TYR A 57 4.75 3.57 -19.58
N CYS A 58 5.27 4.04 -18.42
CA CYS A 58 6.71 4.38 -18.32
C CYS A 58 7.17 5.33 -17.17
N ARG A 59 6.36 5.91 -16.26
CA ARG A 59 6.95 6.77 -15.19
C ARG A 59 6.29 6.72 -13.79
N GLY A 60 5.85 5.54 -13.35
CA GLY A 60 5.34 5.31 -11.98
C GLY A 60 6.16 4.26 -11.22
N TRP A 61 6.11 4.30 -9.89
CA TRP A 61 6.73 3.27 -9.05
C TRP A 61 5.95 1.95 -9.18
N ARG A 62 6.66 0.82 -9.16
CA ARG A 62 6.04 -0.52 -9.21
C ARG A 62 6.03 -1.14 -7.82
N SER A 63 4.92 -1.77 -7.45
CA SER A 63 4.84 -2.63 -6.27
C SER A 63 5.17 -4.07 -6.67
N VAL A 64 5.92 -4.77 -5.81
CA VAL A 64 6.32 -6.17 -6.01
C VAL A 64 6.16 -6.91 -4.70
N ILE A 65 5.49 -8.05 -4.76
CA ILE A 65 5.25 -8.96 -3.64
C ILE A 65 6.32 -10.06 -3.68
N SER A 66 7.01 -10.26 -2.55
CA SER A 66 7.95 -11.36 -2.36
C SER A 66 7.25 -12.72 -2.43
N SER A 67 7.94 -13.74 -2.90
CA SER A 67 7.46 -15.13 -2.82
C SER A 67 7.59 -15.72 -1.40
N LEU A 68 8.39 -15.09 -0.54
CA LEU A 68 8.60 -15.51 0.83
C LEU A 68 7.65 -14.75 1.75
N PRO A 69 6.96 -15.44 2.68
CA PRO A 69 6.17 -14.77 3.69
C PRO A 69 7.09 -13.96 4.61
N ALA A 70 6.71 -12.72 4.87
CA ALA A 70 7.37 -11.91 5.89
C ALA A 70 6.75 -12.19 7.27
N LEU A 71 7.47 -11.84 8.33
CA LEU A 71 6.98 -11.97 9.70
C LEU A 71 5.72 -11.11 9.87
N GLN A 72 4.66 -11.70 10.41
CA GLN A 72 3.38 -11.03 10.64
C GLN A 72 2.98 -11.20 12.10
N ASN A 73 2.36 -10.16 12.66
CA ASN A 73 1.82 -10.24 14.01
C ASN A 73 0.65 -11.24 14.03
N GLY A 74 0.59 -12.07 15.08
CA GLY A 74 -0.51 -13.02 15.25
C GLY A 74 -1.85 -12.30 15.40
N ALA A 75 -2.86 -12.74 14.65
CA ALA A 75 -4.21 -12.18 14.76
C ALA A 75 -4.86 -12.60 16.08
N ARG A 76 -5.56 -11.65 16.73
CA ARG A 76 -6.49 -11.92 17.84
C ARG A 76 -7.89 -11.50 17.42
N PRO A 77 -8.64 -12.36 16.71
CA PRO A 77 -9.95 -12.02 16.19
C PRO A 77 -10.95 -11.98 17.35
N ASP A 78 -11.27 -10.77 17.79
CA ASP A 78 -12.31 -10.51 18.78
C ASP A 78 -13.20 -9.37 18.25
N PRO A 79 -14.53 -9.55 18.16
CA PRO A 79 -15.44 -8.54 17.60
C PRO A 79 -15.39 -7.20 18.34
N LYS A 80 -15.14 -7.22 19.66
CA LYS A 80 -15.08 -6.00 20.46
C LYS A 80 -13.82 -5.19 20.12
N LYS A 81 -12.67 -5.86 20.03
CA LYS A 81 -11.41 -5.22 19.56
C LYS A 81 -11.49 -4.68 18.14
N PHE A 82 -12.25 -5.34 17.26
CA PHE A 82 -12.48 -4.83 15.92
C PHE A 82 -13.25 -3.51 15.95
N ARG A 83 -14.32 -3.43 16.75
CA ARG A 83 -15.11 -2.21 16.91
C ARG A 83 -14.32 -1.06 17.51
N GLU A 84 -13.48 -1.31 18.52
CA GLU A 84 -12.59 -0.33 19.16
C GLU A 84 -11.57 0.30 18.19
N ARG A 85 -11.31 -0.32 17.03
CA ARG A 85 -10.41 0.23 16.00
C ARG A 85 -11.12 1.11 14.96
N ILE A 86 -12.44 1.06 14.90
CA ILE A 86 -13.25 1.76 13.88
C ILE A 86 -14.02 2.92 14.50
N CYS A 87 -14.48 2.75 15.75
CA CYS A 87 -15.24 3.74 16.51
C CYS A 87 -14.32 4.46 17.50
#